data_AF-A0A0S3XAG8-F1
#
_entry.id   AF-A0A0S3XAG8-F1
#
_cell.length_a   1.000
_cell.length_b   1.000
_cell.length_c   1.000
_cell.angle_alpha   90.00
_cell.angle_beta   90.00
_cell.angle_gamma   90.00
#
_symmetry.space_group_name_H-M   'P 1'
#
loop_
_entity.id
_entity.type
_entity.pdbx_description
1 polymer ?
#
loop_
_entity_poly.entity_id
_entity_poly.type
_entity_poly.pdbx_seq_one_letter_code
_entity_poly.pdbx_strand_id
1 'polypeptide(L)'
;KIRRPVNVSIDVFADEIRFYQLGEEAMERFREDEGFIKEEEKPLPQNEFQKQVWLIFEYPESSSPARGIAIVSVIVITISIITFCMETLPEFRDERELPGNIRAENSTQTHSSLTLSDPFFIIETTCVIWFTFELFVRFFACPSKSEFSKTIMNIIDIMSIMPYFITVGTELAEQQGQEHNNGQQAMSLAILRVIRLVRVFRIFKLSRHSKGLQILGQTLKASMRELGLLIFFLFIGVILFSSAVYFAEADEPESHFSSIPDAF
;
A
#
# COMPACT_ATOMS: atom_id res chain seq x y z
N LYS A 1 -28.99 11.90 33.26
CA LYS A 1 -28.13 10.94 32.51
C LYS A 1 -29.10 10.01 31.77
N ILE A 2 -29.11 10.05 30.43
CA ILE A 2 -30.04 9.25 29.62
C ILE A 2 -29.40 7.88 29.44
N ARG A 3 -30.04 6.84 29.97
CA ARG A 3 -29.57 5.45 29.79
C ARG A 3 -30.76 4.59 29.46
N ARG A 4 -30.62 3.78 28.40
CA ARG A 4 -31.63 2.82 28.02
C ARG A 4 -31.72 1.73 29.08
N PRO A 5 -32.93 1.39 29.55
CA PRO A 5 -33.14 0.19 30.34
C PRO A 5 -32.77 -1.07 29.53
N VAL A 6 -32.07 -2.02 30.14
CA VAL A 6 -31.56 -3.23 29.45
C VAL A 6 -32.66 -4.09 28.81
N ASN A 7 -33.90 -3.96 29.28
CA ASN A 7 -35.09 -4.66 28.80
C ASN A 7 -35.81 -3.95 27.65
N VAL A 8 -35.39 -2.75 27.25
CA VAL A 8 -35.99 -1.98 26.15
C VAL A 8 -35.08 -2.05 24.94
N SER A 9 -35.62 -2.32 23.75
CA SER A 9 -34.82 -2.32 22.52
C SER A 9 -34.27 -0.92 22.21
N ILE A 10 -33.17 -0.87 21.46
CA ILE A 10 -32.52 0.40 21.08
C ILE A 10 -33.50 1.27 20.29
N ASP A 11 -34.21 0.68 19.32
CA ASP A 11 -35.12 1.40 18.44
C ASP A 11 -36.27 2.06 19.21
N VAL A 12 -36.89 1.31 20.14
CA VAL A 12 -38.00 1.82 20.96
C VAL A 12 -37.51 2.97 21.85
N PHE A 13 -36.35 2.83 22.48
CA PHE A 13 -35.83 3.90 23.33
C PHE A 13 -35.42 5.13 22.52
N ALA A 14 -34.87 4.95 21.31
CA ALA A 14 -34.56 6.04 20.40
C ALA A 14 -35.83 6.79 19.95
N ASP A 15 -36.91 6.06 19.64
CA ASP A 15 -38.20 6.65 19.31
C ASP A 15 -38.75 7.47 20.47
N GLU A 16 -38.61 7.01 21.72
CA GLU A 16 -39.01 7.78 22.91
C GLU A 16 -38.18 9.07 23.07
N ILE A 17 -36.85 9.02 22.88
CA ILE A 17 -35.99 10.22 22.90
C ILE A 17 -36.48 11.26 21.87
N ARG A 18 -36.86 10.79 20.67
CA ARG A 18 -37.38 11.62 19.60
C ARG A 18 -38.78 12.15 19.91
N PHE A 19 -39.65 11.30 20.43
CA PHE A 19 -41.02 11.61 20.81
C PHE A 19 -41.07 12.72 21.88
N TYR A 20 -40.22 12.61 22.92
CA TYR A 20 -40.11 13.62 23.97
C TYR A 20 -39.27 14.84 23.56
N GLN A 21 -38.78 14.91 22.32
CA GLN A 21 -38.00 16.03 21.79
C GLN A 21 -36.82 16.42 22.70
N LEU A 22 -36.11 15.41 23.24
CA LEU A 22 -35.00 15.64 24.16
C LEU A 22 -33.78 16.32 23.51
N GLY A 23 -33.80 16.50 22.19
CA GLY A 23 -32.81 17.22 21.40
C GLY A 23 -31.78 16.31 20.73
N GLU A 24 -31.12 16.81 19.68
CA GLU A 24 -30.09 16.07 18.94
C GLU A 24 -28.88 15.75 19.81
N GLU A 25 -28.47 16.65 20.73
CA GLU A 25 -27.38 16.37 21.67
C GLU A 25 -27.66 15.17 22.59
N ALA A 26 -28.92 15.01 23.00
CA ALA A 26 -29.35 13.87 23.83
C ALA A 26 -29.32 12.57 23.03
N MET A 27 -29.73 12.62 21.74
CA MET A 27 -29.68 11.49 20.82
C MET A 27 -28.24 11.09 20.49
N GLU A 28 -27.35 12.06 20.24
CA GLU A 28 -25.93 11.80 19.96
C GLU A 28 -25.24 11.13 21.17
N ARG A 29 -25.43 11.67 22.39
CA ARG A 29 -24.89 11.06 23.61
C ARG A 29 -25.44 9.65 23.85
N PHE A 30 -26.72 9.42 23.56
CA PHE A 30 -27.32 8.09 23.66
C PHE A 30 -26.67 7.10 22.67
N ARG A 31 -26.48 7.52 21.40
CA ARG A 31 -25.81 6.72 20.37
C ARG A 31 -24.38 6.36 20.79
N GLU A 32 -23.62 7.33 21.29
CA GLU A 32 -22.26 7.11 21.80
C GLU A 32 -22.24 6.12 22.98
N ASP A 33 -23.14 6.28 23.96
CA ASP A 33 -23.25 5.39 25.14
C ASP A 33 -23.65 3.95 24.76
N GLU A 34 -24.44 3.75 23.70
CA GLU A 34 -24.79 2.43 23.14
C GLU A 34 -23.71 1.84 22.22
N GLY A 35 -22.62 2.57 21.98
CA GLY A 35 -21.52 2.13 21.14
C GLY A 35 -21.76 2.31 19.63
N PHE A 36 -22.75 3.12 19.23
CA PHE A 36 -22.86 3.55 17.84
C PHE A 36 -21.71 4.51 17.53
N ILE A 37 -20.90 4.13 16.55
CA ILE A 37 -19.84 4.99 16.02
C ILE A 37 -20.51 6.07 15.17
N LYS A 38 -20.28 7.35 15.50
CA LYS A 38 -20.69 8.46 14.63
C LYS A 38 -20.01 8.27 13.28
N GLU A 39 -20.78 8.04 12.22
CA GLU A 39 -20.23 8.05 10.87
C GLU A 39 -19.67 9.45 10.62
N GLU A 40 -18.34 9.57 10.49
CA GLU A 40 -17.72 10.83 10.06
C GLU A 40 -18.32 11.21 8.70
N GLU A 41 -19.06 12.33 8.67
CA GLU A 41 -19.56 12.90 7.44
C GLU A 41 -18.37 13.26 6.56
N LYS A 42 -18.17 12.48 5.49
CA LYS A 42 -17.08 12.73 4.55
C LYS A 42 -17.42 13.97 3.73
N PRO A 43 -16.59 15.03 3.76
CA PRO A 43 -16.88 16.25 3.03
C PRO A 43 -16.98 15.96 1.53
N LEU A 44 -17.98 16.55 0.88
CA LEU A 44 -18.14 16.48 -0.57
C LEU A 44 -17.65 17.77 -1.22
N PRO A 45 -17.15 17.72 -2.46
CA PRO A 45 -16.82 18.91 -3.22
C PRO A 45 -18.07 19.79 -3.43
N GLN A 46 -17.89 21.12 -3.37
CA GLN A 46 -19.00 22.07 -3.55
C GLN A 46 -19.52 22.11 -5.00
N ASN A 47 -18.63 21.94 -5.98
CA ASN A 47 -19.01 21.97 -7.40
C ASN A 47 -19.63 20.64 -7.81
N GLU A 48 -20.81 20.68 -8.45
CA GLU A 48 -21.54 19.47 -8.86
C GLU A 48 -20.74 18.57 -9.82
N PHE A 49 -19.99 19.15 -10.76
CA PHE A 49 -19.12 18.36 -11.64
C PHE A 49 -18.01 17.64 -10.86
N GLN A 50 -17.32 18.34 -9.96
CA GLN A 50 -16.27 17.74 -9.12
C GLN A 50 -16.84 16.67 -8.20
N LYS A 51 -18.02 16.92 -7.63
CA LYS A 51 -18.75 15.95 -6.80
C LYS A 51 -19.10 14.70 -7.58
N GLN A 52 -19.59 14.82 -8.81
CA GLN A 52 -19.91 13.66 -9.65
C GLN A 52 -18.65 12.85 -9.98
N VAL A 53 -17.56 13.51 -10.37
CA VAL A 53 -16.27 12.83 -10.63
C VAL A 53 -15.72 12.16 -9.37
N TRP A 54 -15.79 12.86 -8.24
CA TRP A 54 -15.37 12.35 -6.93
C TRP A 54 -16.16 11.10 -6.54
N LEU A 55 -17.49 11.12 -6.68
CA LEU A 55 -18.35 9.97 -6.39
C LEU A 55 -17.98 8.76 -7.24
N ILE A 56 -17.73 8.97 -8.53
CA ILE A 56 -17.40 7.90 -9.47
C ILE A 56 -16.05 7.24 -9.14
N PHE A 57 -15.03 8.02 -8.77
CA PHE A 57 -13.67 7.49 -8.54
C PHE A 57 -13.39 7.07 -7.10
N GLU A 58 -14.07 7.66 -6.11
CA GLU A 58 -13.85 7.38 -4.69
C GLU A 58 -14.81 6.32 -4.15
N TYR A 59 -16.04 6.26 -4.67
CA TYR A 59 -17.10 5.38 -4.17
C TYR A 59 -17.64 4.46 -5.27
N PRO A 60 -17.14 3.21 -5.38
CA PRO A 60 -17.60 2.24 -6.38
C PRO A 60 -19.11 1.98 -6.35
N GLU A 61 -19.73 2.03 -5.16
CA GLU A 61 -21.16 1.79 -4.96
C GLU A 61 -22.05 2.99 -5.33
N SER A 62 -21.47 4.12 -5.73
CA SER A 62 -22.24 5.32 -6.07
C SER A 62 -23.08 5.16 -7.34
N SER A 63 -22.60 4.39 -8.32
CA SER A 63 -23.25 4.20 -9.62
C SER A 63 -22.66 3.03 -10.40
N SER A 64 -23.38 2.54 -11.43
CA SER A 64 -22.88 1.48 -12.31
C SER A 64 -21.57 1.83 -13.03
N PRO A 65 -21.38 3.05 -13.57
CA PRO A 65 -20.08 3.45 -14.13
C PRO A 65 -18.95 3.47 -13.09
N ALA A 66 -19.23 3.88 -11.84
CA ALA A 66 -18.26 3.84 -10.76
C ALA A 66 -17.79 2.41 -10.47
N ARG A 67 -18.74 1.45 -10.46
CA ARG A 67 -18.43 0.02 -10.36
C ARG A 67 -17.58 -0.48 -11.53
N GLY A 68 -17.89 -0.05 -12.76
CA GLY A 68 -17.09 -0.38 -13.95
C GLY A 68 -15.65 0.10 -13.82
N ILE A 69 -15.43 1.36 -13.45
CA ILE A 69 -14.09 1.94 -13.23
C ILE A 69 -13.36 1.20 -12.12
N ALA A 70 -14.03 0.90 -11.00
CA ALA A 70 -13.43 0.15 -9.91
C ALA A 70 -12.96 -1.25 -10.34
N ILE A 71 -13.76 -1.97 -11.15
CA ILE A 71 -13.38 -3.27 -11.71
C ILE A 71 -12.14 -3.13 -12.59
N VAL A 72 -12.11 -2.14 -13.48
CA VAL A 72 -10.94 -1.87 -14.33
C VAL A 72 -9.70 -1.60 -13.47
N SER A 73 -9.82 -0.77 -12.43
CA SER A 73 -8.71 -0.49 -11.51
C SER A 73 -8.21 -1.75 -10.81
N VAL A 74 -9.09 -2.64 -10.34
CA VAL A 74 -8.68 -3.93 -9.75
C VAL A 74 -7.96 -4.82 -10.77
N ILE A 75 -8.43 -4.88 -12.02
CA ILE A 75 -7.78 -5.65 -13.08
C ILE A 75 -6.37 -5.10 -13.35
N VAL A 76 -6.22 -3.78 -13.51
CA VAL A 76 -4.92 -3.14 -13.75
C VAL A 76 -3.96 -3.37 -12.57
N ILE A 77 -4.45 -3.29 -11.33
CA ILE A 77 -3.65 -3.63 -10.13
C ILE A 77 -3.18 -5.08 -10.19
N THR A 78 -4.09 -6.01 -10.50
CA THR A 78 -3.78 -7.44 -10.58
C THR A 78 -2.75 -7.72 -11.67
N ILE A 79 -2.92 -7.16 -12.86
CA ILE A 79 -1.96 -7.27 -13.96
C ILE A 79 -0.60 -6.76 -13.51
N SER A 80 -0.54 -5.57 -12.88
CA SER A 80 0.72 -5.03 -12.38
C SER A 80 1.41 -6.00 -11.41
N ILE A 81 0.68 -6.59 -10.46
CA ILE A 81 1.26 -7.53 -9.49
C ILE A 81 1.78 -8.79 -10.20
N ILE A 82 1.00 -9.35 -11.13
CA ILE A 82 1.42 -10.52 -11.91
C ILE A 82 2.69 -10.22 -12.70
N THR A 83 2.77 -9.07 -13.39
CA THR A 83 3.95 -8.62 -14.11
C THR A 83 5.17 -8.52 -13.19
N PHE A 84 5.01 -7.96 -11.98
CA PHE A 84 6.11 -7.91 -10.99
C PHE A 84 6.55 -9.31 -10.56
N CYS A 85 5.63 -10.23 -10.30
CA CYS A 85 5.99 -11.61 -9.97
C CYS A 85 6.71 -12.29 -11.13
N MET A 86 6.25 -12.10 -12.37
CA MET A 86 6.89 -12.65 -13.56
C MET A 86 8.31 -12.13 -13.76
N GLU A 87 8.57 -10.83 -13.49
CA GLU A 87 9.91 -10.24 -13.56
C GLU A 87 10.92 -10.88 -12.58
N THR A 88 10.44 -11.58 -11.54
CA THR A 88 11.32 -12.28 -10.58
C THR A 88 11.69 -13.70 -11.00
N LEU A 89 11.03 -14.26 -12.02
CA LEU A 89 11.30 -15.62 -12.48
C LEU A 89 12.64 -15.70 -13.24
N PRO A 90 13.43 -16.77 -13.03
CA PRO A 90 14.74 -16.92 -13.65
C PRO A 90 14.66 -16.97 -15.18
N GLU A 91 13.61 -17.58 -15.74
CA GLU A 91 13.43 -17.69 -17.19
C GLU A 91 13.37 -16.34 -17.90
N PHE A 92 12.72 -15.34 -17.28
CA PHE A 92 12.63 -13.96 -17.81
C PHE A 92 13.82 -13.08 -17.41
N ARG A 93 14.64 -13.52 -16.45
CA ARG A 93 15.86 -12.84 -16.03
C ARG A 93 17.04 -13.21 -16.94
N ASP A 94 17.15 -14.47 -17.31
CA ASP A 94 18.26 -14.98 -18.13
C ASP A 94 18.21 -14.46 -19.57
N GLU A 95 17.01 -14.22 -20.15
CA GLU A 95 16.86 -13.53 -21.45
C GLU A 95 17.36 -12.08 -21.44
N ARG A 96 17.36 -11.41 -20.27
CA ARG A 96 17.88 -10.04 -20.10
C ARG A 96 19.36 -10.01 -19.76
N GLU A 97 19.88 -11.04 -19.09
CA GLU A 97 21.29 -11.15 -18.68
C GLU A 97 22.17 -11.90 -19.69
N LEU A 98 21.61 -12.50 -20.75
CA LEU A 98 22.37 -13.09 -21.86
C LEU A 98 23.33 -12.03 -22.46
N PRO A 99 24.65 -12.14 -22.21
CA PRO A 99 25.59 -11.26 -22.88
C PRO A 99 25.50 -11.58 -24.36
N GLY A 100 25.46 -10.55 -25.20
CA GLY A 100 25.57 -10.69 -26.65
C GLY A 100 26.88 -11.34 -27.05
N ASN A 101 27.01 -12.65 -26.86
CA ASN A 101 28.09 -13.48 -27.35
C ASN A 101 27.53 -14.26 -28.54
N ILE A 102 27.55 -13.59 -29.69
CA ILE A 102 28.08 -14.06 -30.99
C ILE A 102 27.76 -12.94 -31.99
N ARG A 103 28.66 -11.94 -32.12
CA ARG A 103 29.15 -11.37 -33.40
C ARG A 103 29.94 -10.06 -33.22
N ALA A 104 31.21 -10.15 -33.62
CA ALA A 104 32.04 -9.16 -34.31
C ALA A 104 32.51 -7.89 -33.54
N GLU A 105 33.80 -7.64 -33.75
CA GLU A 105 34.61 -6.51 -33.29
C GLU A 105 33.97 -5.14 -33.55
N ASN A 106 34.29 -4.19 -32.67
CA ASN A 106 33.98 -2.76 -32.75
C ASN A 106 32.50 -2.38 -32.71
N SER A 107 31.88 -2.34 -31.53
CA SER A 107 30.72 -1.50 -31.26
C SER A 107 30.58 -1.20 -29.76
N THR A 108 30.19 0.03 -29.47
CA THR A 108 29.87 0.60 -28.15
C THR A 108 29.00 -0.33 -27.31
N GLN A 109 29.33 -0.45 -26.02
CA GLN A 109 28.47 -1.09 -25.03
C GLN A 109 27.10 -0.42 -25.06
N THR A 110 26.10 -1.11 -25.61
CA THR A 110 24.72 -0.68 -25.51
C THR A 110 24.30 -0.91 -24.07
N HIS A 111 24.44 0.14 -23.25
CA HIS A 111 23.71 0.27 -22.00
C HIS A 111 22.27 -0.18 -22.25
N SER A 112 21.74 -1.01 -21.35
CA SER A 112 20.35 -1.46 -21.29
C SER A 112 19.43 -0.25 -21.19
N SER A 113 19.26 0.43 -22.31
CA SER A 113 18.33 1.53 -22.49
C SER A 113 16.93 0.96 -22.33
N LEU A 114 16.03 1.79 -21.80
CA LEU A 114 14.59 1.61 -21.82
C LEU A 114 14.15 1.28 -23.25
N THR A 115 14.24 0.01 -23.63
CA THR A 115 13.78 -0.39 -24.94
C THR A 115 12.27 -0.32 -24.82
N LEU A 116 11.67 0.64 -25.52
CA LEU A 116 10.22 0.75 -25.72
C LEU A 116 9.62 -0.53 -26.35
N SER A 117 10.45 -1.55 -26.58
CA SER A 117 10.13 -2.87 -27.09
C SER A 117 10.05 -3.95 -25.99
N ASP A 118 10.50 -3.71 -24.76
CA ASP A 118 10.35 -4.67 -23.65
C ASP A 118 8.88 -4.75 -23.21
N PRO A 119 8.21 -5.91 -23.38
CA PRO A 119 6.80 -6.07 -23.02
C PRO A 119 6.51 -5.74 -21.55
N PHE A 120 7.42 -6.07 -20.64
CA PHE A 120 7.23 -5.80 -19.22
C PHE A 120 7.26 -4.29 -18.93
N PHE A 121 8.18 -3.56 -19.56
CA PHE A 121 8.25 -2.11 -19.45
C PHE A 121 7.00 -1.43 -20.01
N ILE A 122 6.48 -1.89 -21.15
CA ILE A 122 5.24 -1.37 -21.75
C ILE A 122 4.05 -1.58 -20.81
N ILE A 123 3.90 -2.79 -20.27
CA ILE A 123 2.82 -3.13 -19.34
C ILE A 123 2.93 -2.30 -18.06
N GLU A 124 4.13 -2.21 -17.47
CA GLU A 124 4.38 -1.40 -16.27
C GLU A 124 4.04 0.07 -16.53
N THR A 125 4.54 0.63 -17.63
CA THR A 125 4.27 2.02 -18.03
C THR A 125 2.78 2.27 -18.18
N THR A 126 2.06 1.36 -18.86
CA THR A 126 0.61 1.46 -19.04
C THR A 126 -0.15 1.41 -17.71
N CYS A 127 0.24 0.51 -16.80
CA CYS A 127 -0.35 0.41 -15.47
C CYS A 127 -0.10 1.68 -14.65
N VAL A 128 1.11 2.22 -14.68
CA VAL A 128 1.49 3.43 -13.96
C VAL A 128 0.77 4.66 -14.53
N ILE A 129 0.59 4.75 -15.85
CA ILE A 129 -0.23 5.79 -16.49
C ILE A 129 -1.66 5.75 -15.94
N TRP A 130 -2.26 4.56 -15.85
CA TRP A 130 -3.60 4.41 -15.27
C TRP A 130 -3.66 4.84 -13.80
N PHE A 131 -2.71 4.38 -12.96
CA PHE A 131 -2.66 4.77 -11.54
C PHE A 131 -2.44 6.26 -11.35
N THR A 132 -1.60 6.86 -12.19
CA THR A 132 -1.34 8.29 -12.21
C THR A 132 -2.61 9.03 -12.59
N PHE A 133 -3.27 8.66 -13.68
CA PHE A 133 -4.56 9.22 -14.10
C PHE A 133 -5.60 9.18 -12.96
N GLU A 134 -5.77 8.02 -12.34
CA GLU A 134 -6.64 7.80 -11.20
C GLU A 134 -6.33 8.73 -10.01
N LEU A 135 -5.05 8.88 -9.66
CA LEU A 135 -4.60 9.75 -8.57
C LEU A 135 -4.87 11.22 -8.92
N PHE A 136 -4.55 11.66 -10.15
CA PHE A 136 -4.75 13.04 -10.59
C PHE A 136 -6.23 13.42 -10.66
N VAL A 137 -7.10 12.56 -11.21
CA VAL A 137 -8.54 12.81 -11.24
C VAL A 137 -9.10 12.98 -9.84
N ARG A 138 -8.73 12.09 -8.90
CA ARG A 138 -9.11 12.21 -7.50
C ARG A 138 -8.54 13.47 -6.85
N PHE A 139 -7.26 13.77 -7.10
CA PHE A 139 -6.61 14.97 -6.57
C PHE A 139 -7.31 16.24 -7.04
N PHE A 140 -7.75 16.34 -8.30
CA PHE A 140 -8.47 17.52 -8.79
C PHE A 140 -9.94 17.57 -8.33
N ALA A 141 -10.60 16.42 -8.20
CA ALA A 141 -12.00 16.33 -7.78
C ALA A 141 -12.20 16.42 -6.25
N CYS A 142 -11.17 16.21 -5.43
CA CYS A 142 -11.33 16.16 -3.97
C CYS A 142 -11.72 17.52 -3.33
N PRO A 143 -12.45 17.49 -2.20
CA PRO A 143 -12.92 18.69 -1.49
C PRO A 143 -11.78 19.52 -0.88
N SER A 144 -10.74 18.86 -0.35
CA SER A 144 -9.59 19.50 0.31
C SER A 144 -8.30 18.82 -0.12
N LYS A 145 -7.40 19.57 -0.78
CA LYS A 145 -6.12 19.04 -1.29
C LYS A 145 -5.17 18.61 -0.16
N SER A 146 -5.12 19.39 0.93
CA SER A 146 -4.23 19.10 2.06
C SER A 146 -4.67 17.85 2.83
N GLU A 147 -5.97 17.69 3.02
CA GLU A 147 -6.53 16.50 3.68
C GLU A 147 -6.36 15.27 2.80
N PHE A 148 -6.63 15.41 1.50
CA PHE A 148 -6.43 14.34 0.52
C PHE A 148 -5.01 13.75 0.59
N SER A 149 -3.97 14.58 0.58
CA SER A 149 -2.59 14.09 0.64
C SER A 149 -2.21 13.40 1.96
N LYS A 150 -2.97 13.60 3.04
CA LYS A 150 -2.72 12.97 4.36
C LYS A 150 -3.46 11.64 4.54
N THR A 151 -4.44 11.35 3.70
CA THR A 151 -5.20 10.10 3.78
C THR A 151 -4.34 8.89 3.41
N ILE A 152 -4.33 7.86 4.25
CA ILE A 152 -3.52 6.64 4.07
C ILE A 152 -3.71 6.00 2.68
N MET A 153 -4.95 5.94 2.18
CA MET A 153 -5.22 5.38 0.85
C MET A 153 -4.56 6.18 -0.27
N ASN A 154 -4.50 7.50 -0.15
CA ASN A 154 -3.86 8.37 -1.15
C ASN A 154 -2.33 8.33 -1.03
N ILE A 155 -1.79 8.12 0.17
CA ILE A 155 -0.36 7.84 0.37
C ILE A 155 0.02 6.54 -0.34
N ILE A 156 -0.81 5.48 -0.21
CA ILE A 156 -0.61 4.21 -0.93
C ILE A 156 -0.66 4.44 -2.44
N ASP A 157 -1.60 5.25 -2.93
CA ASP A 157 -1.68 5.60 -4.36
C ASP A 157 -0.38 6.27 -4.85
N ILE A 158 0.21 7.20 -4.08
CA ILE A 158 1.50 7.83 -4.41
C ILE A 158 2.65 6.81 -4.38
N MET A 159 2.73 5.99 -3.33
CA MET A 159 3.75 4.95 -3.19
C MET A 159 3.69 3.92 -4.32
N SER A 160 2.50 3.69 -4.90
CA SER A 160 2.31 2.73 -6.00
C SER A 160 2.92 3.17 -7.34
N ILE A 161 3.06 4.48 -7.57
CA ILE A 161 3.63 5.05 -8.80
C ILE A 161 5.08 5.51 -8.62
N MET A 162 5.48 5.83 -7.38
CA MET A 162 6.80 6.36 -7.05
C MET A 162 7.97 5.53 -7.63
N PRO A 163 7.99 4.18 -7.53
CA PRO A 163 9.12 3.40 -8.04
C PRO A 163 9.43 3.64 -9.52
N TYR A 164 8.39 3.79 -10.35
CA TYR A 164 8.53 4.02 -11.78
C TYR A 164 9.19 5.39 -12.05
N PHE A 165 8.67 6.45 -11.43
CA PHE A 165 9.21 7.79 -11.61
C PHE A 165 10.65 7.93 -11.10
N ILE A 166 11.00 7.28 -9.99
CA ILE A 166 12.40 7.27 -9.51
C ILE A 166 13.30 6.50 -10.47
N THR A 167 12.85 5.36 -10.99
CA THR A 167 13.63 4.54 -11.95
C THR A 167 13.94 5.36 -13.21
N VAL A 168 12.90 5.89 -13.86
CA VAL A 168 13.06 6.70 -15.09
C VAL A 168 13.86 7.98 -14.80
N GLY A 169 13.61 8.65 -13.66
CA GLY A 169 14.34 9.87 -13.30
C GLY A 169 15.83 9.64 -13.06
N THR A 170 16.20 8.50 -12.44
CA THR A 170 17.61 8.13 -12.20
C THR A 170 18.31 7.81 -13.51
N GLU A 171 17.67 7.05 -14.40
CA GLU A 171 18.23 6.71 -15.71
C GLU A 171 18.41 7.93 -16.62
N LEU A 172 17.47 8.87 -16.61
CA LEU A 172 17.59 10.14 -17.35
C LEU A 172 18.72 11.02 -16.78
N ALA A 173 18.88 11.04 -15.45
CA ALA A 173 19.97 11.77 -14.81
C ALA A 173 21.35 11.16 -15.15
N GLU A 174 21.44 9.83 -15.22
CA GLU A 174 22.65 9.13 -15.66
C GLU A 174 23.01 9.44 -17.13
N GLN A 175 22.01 9.57 -18.02
CA GLN A 175 22.24 9.94 -19.42
C GLN A 175 22.70 11.39 -19.63
N GLN A 176 22.27 12.32 -18.76
CA GLN A 176 22.70 13.73 -18.82
C GLN A 176 24.01 13.99 -18.06
N GLY A 177 24.32 13.16 -17.06
CA GLY A 177 25.51 13.24 -16.19
C GLY A 177 26.72 12.46 -16.73
N GLN A 178 27.08 12.70 -17.97
CA GLN A 178 28.25 12.10 -18.61
C GLN A 178 29.54 12.80 -18.12
N GLU A 179 30.02 12.53 -16.88
CA GLU A 179 31.47 12.60 -16.52
C GLU A 179 31.89 12.36 -15.06
N HIS A 180 31.03 12.14 -14.05
CA HIS A 180 31.53 12.08 -12.66
C HIS A 180 31.19 10.80 -11.88
N ASN A 181 32.24 10.00 -11.64
CA ASN A 181 32.42 8.97 -10.61
C ASN A 181 31.77 7.57 -10.79
N ASN A 182 32.61 6.59 -11.18
CA ASN A 182 32.31 5.14 -11.13
C ASN A 182 31.78 4.65 -9.76
N GLY A 183 32.09 5.34 -8.65
CA GLY A 183 31.57 5.00 -7.32
C GLY A 183 30.09 5.31 -7.11
N GLN A 184 29.52 6.25 -7.88
CA GLN A 184 28.12 6.65 -7.77
C GLN A 184 27.18 5.68 -8.51
N GLN A 185 27.69 5.02 -9.54
CA GLN A 185 26.96 4.01 -10.33
C GLN A 185 26.68 2.72 -9.54
N ALA A 186 27.61 2.27 -8.69
CA ALA A 186 27.36 1.10 -7.83
C ALA A 186 26.27 1.37 -6.77
N MET A 187 26.23 2.60 -6.23
CA MET A 187 25.19 3.03 -5.29
C MET A 187 23.83 3.20 -5.98
N SER A 188 23.78 3.72 -7.22
CA SER A 188 22.53 3.83 -7.97
C SER A 188 21.93 2.45 -8.26
N LEU A 189 22.72 1.46 -8.65
CA LEU A 189 22.25 0.07 -8.86
C LEU A 189 21.69 -0.57 -7.57
N ALA A 190 22.32 -0.34 -6.42
CA ALA A 190 21.81 -0.85 -5.14
C ALA A 190 20.48 -0.20 -4.75
N ILE A 191 20.37 1.12 -4.95
CA ILE A 191 19.14 1.89 -4.68
C ILE A 191 18.00 1.43 -5.60
N LEU A 192 18.26 1.21 -6.89
CA LEU A 192 17.27 0.70 -7.84
C LEU A 192 16.73 -0.69 -7.46
N ARG A 193 17.56 -1.57 -6.88
CA ARG A 193 17.11 -2.87 -6.35
C ARG A 193 16.13 -2.71 -5.19
N VAL A 194 16.41 -1.80 -4.25
CA VAL A 194 15.50 -1.53 -3.12
C VAL A 194 14.21 -0.88 -3.61
N ILE A 195 14.27 0.03 -4.58
CA ILE A 195 13.10 0.66 -5.19
C ILE A 195 12.17 -0.37 -5.85
N ARG A 196 12.72 -1.44 -6.45
CA ARG A 196 11.89 -2.54 -6.96
C ARG A 196 11.07 -3.21 -5.86
N LEU A 197 11.61 -3.35 -4.64
CA LEU A 197 10.83 -3.88 -3.50
C LEU A 197 9.66 -2.95 -3.15
N VAL A 198 9.82 -1.63 -3.26
CA VAL A 198 8.74 -0.67 -3.02
C VAL A 198 7.56 -0.88 -3.98
N ARG A 199 7.78 -1.44 -5.18
CA ARG A 199 6.67 -1.79 -6.10
C ARG A 199 5.66 -2.73 -5.47
N VAL A 200 6.05 -3.58 -4.51
CA VAL A 200 5.13 -4.49 -3.80
C VAL A 200 4.01 -3.74 -3.10
N PHE A 201 4.25 -2.50 -2.64
CA PHE A 201 3.25 -1.71 -1.93
C PHE A 201 2.02 -1.39 -2.80
N ARG A 202 2.11 -1.48 -4.13
CA ARG A 202 0.95 -1.32 -5.02
C ARG A 202 -0.15 -2.36 -4.75
N ILE A 203 0.18 -3.50 -4.14
CA ILE A 203 -0.81 -4.48 -3.67
C ILE A 203 -1.81 -3.85 -2.69
N PHE A 204 -1.36 -2.92 -1.84
CA PHE A 204 -2.22 -2.26 -0.87
C PHE A 204 -3.23 -1.31 -1.53
N LYS A 205 -3.06 -0.95 -2.81
CA LYS A 205 -4.06 -0.18 -3.57
C LYS A 205 -5.39 -0.94 -3.66
N LEU A 206 -5.36 -2.29 -3.61
CA LEU A 206 -6.56 -3.14 -3.49
C LEU A 206 -7.40 -2.81 -2.25
N SER A 207 -6.81 -2.23 -1.20
CA SER A 207 -7.53 -1.84 0.02
C SER A 207 -8.64 -0.84 -0.26
N ARG A 208 -8.50 0.03 -1.27
CA ARG A 208 -9.57 0.96 -1.66
C ARG A 208 -10.83 0.23 -2.14
N HIS A 209 -10.64 -0.90 -2.81
CA HIS A 209 -11.72 -1.71 -3.39
C HIS A 209 -12.14 -2.90 -2.51
N SER A 210 -11.41 -3.16 -1.42
CA SER A 210 -11.68 -4.26 -0.48
C SER A 210 -12.09 -3.75 0.89
N LYS A 211 -13.38 -3.88 1.21
CA LYS A 211 -13.90 -3.58 2.55
C LYS A 211 -13.22 -4.43 3.63
N GLY A 212 -12.93 -5.70 3.33
CA GLY A 212 -12.22 -6.58 4.26
C GLY A 212 -10.84 -6.04 4.63
N LEU A 213 -10.08 -5.51 3.66
CA LEU A 213 -8.75 -4.95 3.93
C LEU A 213 -8.82 -3.61 4.67
N GLN A 214 -9.87 -2.81 4.45
CA GLN A 214 -10.15 -1.60 5.24
C GLN A 214 -10.47 -1.95 6.70
N ILE A 215 -11.32 -2.94 6.92
CA ILE A 215 -11.69 -3.43 8.26
C ILE A 215 -10.45 -4.01 8.97
N LEU A 216 -9.62 -4.78 8.26
CA LEU A 216 -8.36 -5.29 8.79
C LEU A 216 -7.45 -4.13 9.24
N GLY A 217 -7.30 -3.10 8.40
CA GLY A 217 -6.52 -1.91 8.74
C GLY A 217 -7.04 -1.16 9.96
N GLN A 218 -8.36 -0.99 10.09
CA GLN A 218 -8.98 -0.38 11.27
C GLN A 218 -8.80 -1.24 12.52
N THR A 219 -8.96 -2.56 12.39
CA THR A 219 -8.78 -3.51 13.50
C THR A 219 -7.33 -3.48 13.99
N LEU A 220 -6.36 -3.53 13.08
CA LEU A 220 -4.94 -3.42 13.41
C LEU A 220 -4.62 -2.08 14.07
N LYS A 221 -5.15 -0.96 13.54
CA LYS A 221 -4.95 0.36 14.13
C LYS A 221 -5.49 0.42 15.56
N ALA A 222 -6.67 -0.16 15.81
CA ALA A 222 -7.28 -0.20 17.13
C ALA A 222 -6.53 -1.12 18.11
N SER A 223 -5.89 -2.18 17.62
CA SER A 223 -5.17 -3.17 18.42
C SER A 223 -3.65 -2.97 18.44
N MET A 224 -3.12 -1.84 17.95
CA MET A 224 -1.66 -1.60 17.87
C MET A 224 -0.95 -1.76 19.21
N ARG A 225 -1.60 -1.39 20.31
CA ARG A 225 -1.04 -1.52 21.66
C ARG A 225 -0.90 -2.98 22.07
N GLU A 226 -1.96 -3.76 21.86
CA GLU A 226 -2.02 -5.19 22.16
C GLU A 226 -1.07 -5.97 21.26
N LEU A 227 -0.98 -5.61 19.97
CA LEU A 227 -0.02 -6.17 19.02
C LEU A 227 1.42 -5.87 19.45
N GLY A 228 1.70 -4.65 19.93
CA GLY A 228 3.00 -4.27 20.47
C GLY A 228 3.40 -5.10 21.70
N LEU A 229 2.46 -5.36 22.61
CA LEU A 229 2.69 -6.24 23.76
C LEU A 229 2.96 -7.69 23.35
N LEU A 230 2.23 -8.20 22.36
CA LEU A 230 2.46 -9.54 21.81
C LEU A 230 3.90 -9.67 21.26
N ILE A 231 4.32 -8.73 20.43
CA ILE A 231 5.68 -8.72 19.85
C ILE A 231 6.74 -8.59 20.95
N PHE A 232 6.48 -7.78 21.99
CA PHE A 232 7.38 -7.64 23.13
C PHE A 232 7.58 -8.96 23.89
N PHE A 233 6.50 -9.68 24.21
CA PHE A 233 6.62 -10.98 24.87
C PHE A 233 7.24 -12.05 23.97
N LEU A 234 6.94 -12.02 22.67
CA LEU A 234 7.59 -12.89 21.69
C LEU A 234 9.10 -12.68 21.70
N PHE A 235 9.55 -11.42 21.70
CA PHE A 235 10.98 -11.09 21.71
C PHE A 235 11.68 -11.55 23.00
N ILE A 236 11.04 -11.39 24.17
CA ILE A 236 11.56 -11.95 25.43
C ILE A 236 11.66 -13.48 25.34
N GLY A 237 10.63 -14.13 24.79
CA GLY A 237 10.60 -15.58 24.60
C GLY A 237 11.75 -16.05 23.71
N VAL A 238 11.92 -15.43 22.54
CA VAL A 238 13.03 -15.70 21.62
C VAL A 238 14.37 -15.60 22.36
N ILE A 239 14.67 -14.47 22.99
CA ILE A 239 15.96 -14.31 23.70
C ILE A 239 16.17 -15.37 24.78
N LEU A 240 15.16 -15.64 25.61
CA LEU A 240 15.28 -16.58 26.72
C LEU A 240 15.49 -18.01 26.23
N PHE A 241 14.69 -18.47 25.27
CA PHE A 241 14.80 -19.83 24.74
C PHE A 241 16.05 -20.04 23.90
N SER A 242 16.43 -19.06 23.07
CA SER A 242 17.68 -19.10 22.31
C SER A 242 18.91 -19.11 23.21
N SER A 243 18.87 -18.39 24.34
CA SER A 243 19.94 -18.45 25.36
C SER A 243 19.99 -19.82 26.03
N ALA A 244 18.83 -20.37 26.39
CA ALA A 244 18.75 -21.66 27.06
C ALA A 244 19.26 -22.81 26.17
N VAL A 245 18.84 -22.85 24.90
CA VAL A 245 19.30 -23.89 23.96
C VAL A 245 20.78 -23.75 23.64
N TYR A 246 21.27 -22.51 23.47
CA TYR A 246 22.70 -22.27 23.27
C TYR A 246 23.54 -22.81 24.42
N PHE A 247 23.17 -22.51 25.67
CA PHE A 247 23.93 -23.02 26.83
C PHE A 247 23.73 -24.51 27.09
N ALA A 248 22.58 -25.09 26.71
CA ALA A 248 22.35 -26.53 26.82
C ALA A 248 23.22 -27.34 25.85
N GLU A 249 23.54 -26.76 24.70
CA GLU A 249 24.30 -27.42 23.62
C GLU A 249 25.74 -26.88 23.47
N ALA A 250 26.16 -25.95 24.33
CA ALA A 250 27.45 -25.26 24.19
C ALA A 250 28.67 -26.20 24.20
N ASP A 251 28.53 -27.37 24.83
CA ASP A 251 29.58 -28.39 24.94
C ASP A 251 29.49 -29.48 23.85
N GLU A 252 28.48 -29.44 22.98
CA GLU A 252 28.32 -30.41 21.90
C GLU A 252 29.04 -29.97 20.61
N PRO A 253 30.06 -30.71 20.16
CA PRO A 253 30.90 -30.30 19.03
C PRO A 253 30.19 -30.30 17.67
N GLU A 254 29.03 -30.97 17.55
CA GLU A 254 28.18 -30.94 16.36
C GLU A 254 26.96 -30.01 16.50
N SER A 255 26.94 -29.14 17.51
CA SER A 255 25.79 -28.25 17.72
C SER A 255 25.60 -27.28 16.55
N HIS A 256 24.33 -27.10 16.16
CA HIS A 256 23.91 -26.10 15.17
C HIS A 256 23.79 -24.69 15.77
N PHE A 257 23.92 -24.53 17.09
CA PHE A 257 23.74 -23.24 17.77
C PHE A 257 25.07 -22.54 18.01
N SER A 258 25.60 -21.91 16.95
CA SER A 258 26.92 -21.26 17.00
C SER A 258 26.95 -20.01 17.89
N SER A 259 25.80 -19.34 18.05
CA SER A 259 25.62 -18.16 18.89
C SER A 259 24.15 -17.97 19.26
N ILE A 260 23.86 -17.17 20.29
CA ILE A 260 22.47 -16.89 20.70
C ILE A 260 21.64 -16.28 19.55
N PRO A 261 22.14 -15.30 18.76
CA PRO A 261 21.37 -14.76 17.62
C PRO A 261 21.12 -15.77 16.49
N ASP A 262 22.02 -16.72 16.30
CA ASP A 262 21.86 -17.81 15.33
C ASP A 262 20.75 -18.79 15.76
N ALA A 263 20.43 -18.80 17.06
CA ALA A 263 19.37 -19.61 17.67
C ALA A 263 18.03 -18.87 17.83
N PHE A 264 17.88 -17.62 17.36
CA PHE A 264 16.61 -16.86 17.39
C PHE A 264 15.55 -17.49 16.48
#